data_AF-A0A227IZ28-F1
#
_entry.id   AF-A0A227IZ28-F1
#
_cell.length_a   1.000
_cell.length_b   1.000
_cell.length_c   1.000
_cell.angle_alpha   90.00
_cell.angle_beta   90.00
_cell.angle_gamma   90.00
#
_symmetry.space_group_name_H-M   'P 1'
#
loop_
_entity.id
_entity.type
_entity.pdbx_description
1 polymer ?
#
loop_
_entity_poly.entity_id
_entity_poly.type
_entity_poly.pdbx_seq_one_letter_code
_entity_poly.pdbx_strand_id
1 'polypeptide(L)'
;MVTPFIGFTGGGQVEDENKNTYDIDPALSYALSIETPFEMGKIGLFYSAQPTELKELSNSADIHYLQFQSSIYYPLAEGWQS
;
A
#
# COMPACT_ATOMS: atom_id res chain seq x y z
N MET A 1 3.07 -15.92 -6.32
CA MET A 1 1.66 -15.51 -6.20
C MET A 1 1.56 -14.09 -6.71
N VAL A 2 0.54 -13.79 -7.52
CA VAL A 2 0.24 -12.43 -7.99
C VAL A 2 -1.17 -12.10 -7.53
N THR A 3 -1.32 -10.98 -6.83
CA THR A 3 -2.59 -10.61 -6.19
C THR A 3 -2.97 -9.19 -6.61
N PRO A 4 -4.03 -9.01 -7.42
CA PRO A 4 -4.55 -7.69 -7.74
C PRO A 4 -5.44 -7.14 -6.61
N PHE A 5 -5.47 -5.83 -6.46
CA PHE A 5 -6.35 -5.12 -5.54
C PHE A 5 -7.03 -3.96 -6.25
N ILE A 6 -8.31 -3.79 -5.96
CA ILE A 6 -9.08 -2.59 -6.27
C ILE A 6 -9.71 -2.11 -4.97
N GLY A 7 -9.56 -0.82 -4.69
CA GLY A 7 -10.01 -0.21 -3.45
C GLY A 7 -10.65 1.15 -3.68
N PHE A 8 -11.27 1.67 -2.63
CA PHE A 8 -11.75 3.03 -2.56
C PHE A 8 -11.10 3.67 -1.34
N THR A 9 -10.28 4.71 -1.55
CA THR A 9 -9.69 5.45 -0.44
C THR A 9 -10.58 6.64 -0.13
N GLY A 10 -10.92 6.79 1.15
CA GLY A 10 -11.60 7.99 1.63
C GLY A 10 -10.70 9.21 1.45
N GLY A 11 -11.31 10.33 1.07
CA GLY A 11 -10.62 11.62 1.00
C GLY A 11 -10.14 12.12 2.37
N GLY A 12 -9.49 13.26 2.37
CA GLY A 12 -8.95 13.85 3.58
C GLY A 12 -8.24 15.17 3.32
N GLN A 13 -7.76 15.81 4.38
CA GLN A 13 -7.16 17.13 4.30
C GLN A 13 -5.65 17.03 4.59
N VAL A 14 -4.82 17.58 3.72
CA VAL A 14 -3.35 17.62 3.88
C VAL A 14 -2.87 19.07 3.95
N GLU A 15 -1.88 19.35 4.78
CA GLU A 15 -1.28 20.68 4.93
C GLU A 15 0.17 20.64 4.43
N ASP A 16 0.59 21.62 3.62
CA ASP A 16 1.98 21.78 3.18
C ASP A 16 2.83 22.59 4.18
N GLU A 17 4.14 22.67 3.93
CA GLU A 17 5.08 23.42 4.78
C GLU A 17 4.78 24.93 4.84
N ASN A 18 4.02 25.45 3.88
CA ASN A 18 3.59 26.85 3.80
C ASN A 18 2.21 27.08 4.46
N LYS A 19 1.65 26.06 5.12
CA LYS A 19 0.32 26.06 5.73
C LYS A 19 -0.83 26.18 4.72
N ASN A 20 -0.60 25.84 3.47
CA ASN A 20 -1.70 25.68 2.53
C ASN A 20 -2.36 24.34 2.78
N THR A 21 -3.68 24.35 2.81
CA THR A 21 -4.46 23.16 3.11
C THR A 21 -5.16 22.67 1.85
N TYR A 22 -4.96 21.42 1.49
CA TYR A 22 -5.52 20.80 0.30
C TYR A 22 -6.50 19.69 0.70
N ASP A 23 -7.69 19.73 0.09
CA ASP A 23 -8.71 18.68 0.22
C ASP A 23 -8.48 17.63 -0.88
N ILE A 24 -8.26 16.39 -0.47
CA ILE A 24 -8.07 15.23 -1.33
C ILE A 24 -9.44 14.56 -1.50
N ASP A 25 -9.92 14.49 -2.73
CA ASP A 25 -11.19 13.81 -2.99
C ASP A 25 -11.07 12.29 -2.85
N PRO A 26 -12.13 11.61 -2.37
CA PRO A 26 -12.17 10.15 -2.37
C PRO A 26 -11.96 9.59 -3.78
N ALA A 27 -11.10 8.60 -3.92
CA ALA A 27 -10.73 8.06 -5.23
C ALA A 27 -10.58 6.54 -5.25
N LEU A 28 -10.77 5.97 -6.44
CA LEU A 28 -10.42 4.58 -6.70
C LEU A 28 -8.92 4.37 -6.58
N SER A 29 -8.51 3.27 -5.96
CA SER A 29 -7.12 2.85 -5.86
C SER A 29 -6.93 1.48 -6.51
N TYR A 30 -5.76 1.31 -7.13
CA TYR A 30 -5.37 0.07 -7.79
C TYR A 30 -4.05 -0.39 -7.20
N ALA A 31 -3.89 -1.68 -6.96
CA ALA A 31 -2.62 -2.23 -6.50
C ALA A 31 -2.35 -3.63 -7.03
N LEU A 32 -1.07 -4.00 -7.00
CA LEU A 32 -0.58 -5.31 -7.36
C LEU A 32 0.44 -5.77 -6.33
N SER A 33 0.29 -7.00 -5.86
CA SER A 33 1.31 -7.69 -5.06
C SER A 33 1.89 -8.87 -5.83
N ILE A 34 3.20 -9.03 -5.72
CA ILE A 34 3.94 -10.21 -6.17
C ILE A 34 4.65 -10.78 -4.96
N GLU A 35 4.40 -12.06 -4.65
CA GLU A 35 5.03 -12.76 -3.54
C GLU A 35 5.64 -14.08 -4.04
N THR A 36 6.87 -14.36 -3.64
CA THR A 36 7.60 -15.58 -3.99
C THR A 36 8.12 -16.27 -2.73
N PRO A 37 7.94 -17.59 -2.59
CA PRO A 37 8.64 -18.36 -1.56
C PRO A 37 10.15 -18.21 -1.71
N PHE A 38 10.86 -18.10 -0.59
CA PHE A 38 12.31 -18.06 -0.52
C PHE A 38 12.77 -18.82 0.73
N GLU A 39 13.45 -19.95 0.53
CA GLU A 39 13.89 -20.86 1.61
C GLU A 39 12.76 -21.19 2.61
N MET A 40 12.96 -20.92 3.90
CA MET A 40 11.95 -21.05 4.96
C MET A 40 11.07 -19.82 5.09
N GLY A 41 10.80 -19.10 4.02
CA GLY A 41 10.16 -17.79 4.09
C GLY A 41 9.58 -17.34 2.78
N LYS A 42 9.30 -16.04 2.71
CA LYS A 42 8.76 -15.40 1.50
C LYS A 42 9.28 -13.99 1.37
N ILE A 43 9.45 -13.56 0.12
CA ILE A 43 9.75 -12.19 -0.25
C ILE A 43 8.59 -11.68 -1.09
N GLY A 44 8.18 -10.44 -0.87
CA GLY A 44 7.10 -9.82 -1.60
C GLY A 44 7.37 -8.36 -1.95
N LEU A 45 6.75 -7.94 -3.03
CA LEU A 45 6.66 -6.56 -3.49
C LEU A 45 5.18 -6.19 -3.59
N PHE A 46 4.83 -5.02 -3.11
CA PHE A 46 3.50 -4.43 -3.27
C PHE A 46 3.64 -3.04 -3.86
N TYR A 47 2.85 -2.75 -4.89
CA TYR A 47 2.77 -1.44 -5.51
C TYR A 47 1.31 -1.01 -5.63
N SER A 48 1.00 0.22 -5.24
CA SER A 48 -0.31 0.83 -5.44
C SER A 48 -0.22 2.20 -6.09
N ALA A 49 -1.23 2.51 -6.89
CA ALA A 49 -1.44 3.80 -7.50
C ALA A 49 -2.87 4.28 -7.20
N GLN A 50 -2.97 5.55 -6.84
CA GLN A 50 -4.22 6.24 -6.57
C GLN A 50 -4.19 7.58 -7.32
N PRO A 51 -4.90 7.69 -8.44
CA PRO A 51 -5.14 8.98 -9.06
C PRO A 51 -6.18 9.74 -8.23
N THR A 52 -5.81 10.91 -7.72
CA THR A 52 -6.70 11.80 -6.95
C THR A 52 -6.76 13.18 -7.59
N GLU A 53 -7.93 13.80 -7.58
CA GLU A 53 -8.10 15.21 -7.98
C GLU A 53 -8.02 16.09 -6.72
N LEU A 54 -7.29 17.22 -6.80
CA LEU A 54 -7.27 18.25 -5.77
C LEU A 54 -8.22 19.38 -6.17
N LYS A 55 -9.07 19.86 -5.25
CA LYS A 55 -10.12 20.85 -5.58
C LYS A 55 -9.64 22.26 -5.89
N GLU A 56 -8.64 22.78 -5.17
CA GLU A 56 -8.28 24.22 -5.23
C GLU A 56 -7.21 24.59 -6.25
N LEU A 57 -6.50 23.60 -6.76
CA LEU A 57 -5.52 23.76 -7.83
C LEU A 57 -5.96 22.72 -8.86
N SER A 58 -6.20 23.08 -10.13
CA SER A 58 -6.51 22.12 -11.20
C SER A 58 -5.30 21.20 -11.50
N ASN A 59 -4.87 20.47 -10.48
CA ASN A 59 -3.70 19.63 -10.39
C ASN A 59 -4.21 18.27 -9.91
N SER A 60 -4.14 17.29 -10.81
CA SER A 60 -4.22 15.88 -10.44
C SER A 60 -3.01 15.52 -9.59
N ALA A 61 -3.24 14.96 -8.41
CA ALA A 61 -2.19 14.39 -7.58
C ALA A 61 -2.27 12.86 -7.69
N ASP A 62 -1.20 12.24 -8.19
CA ASP A 62 -1.10 10.78 -8.26
C ASP A 62 -0.28 10.26 -7.08
N ILE A 63 -0.95 9.54 -6.18
CA ILE A 63 -0.30 8.93 -5.01
C ILE A 63 0.19 7.53 -5.41
N HIS A 64 1.50 7.34 -5.31
CA HIS A 64 2.15 6.05 -5.54
C HIS A 64 2.78 5.53 -4.24
N TYR A 65 2.59 4.24 -3.96
CA TYR A 65 3.18 3.58 -2.79
C TYR A 65 3.85 2.28 -3.21
N LEU A 66 5.08 2.08 -2.74
CA LEU A 66 5.89 0.90 -2.98
C LEU A 66 6.33 0.33 -1.64
N GLN A 67 6.05 -0.95 -1.42
CA GLN A 67 6.42 -1.67 -0.20
C GLN A 67 7.18 -2.94 -0.54
N PHE A 68 8.31 -3.12 0.13
CA PHE A 68 9.04 -4.38 0.19
C PHE A 68 8.66 -5.11 1.47
N GLN A 69 8.37 -6.41 1.36
CA GLN A 69 8.05 -7.26 2.51
C GLN A 69 8.85 -8.56 2.48
N SER A 70 9.23 -9.05 3.66
CA SER A 70 9.83 -10.37 3.82
C SER A 70 9.28 -11.03 5.08
N SER A 71 9.22 -12.35 5.08
CA SER A 71 8.76 -13.15 6.22
C SER A 71 9.57 -14.43 6.34
N ILE A 72 9.77 -14.89 7.57
CA ILE A 72 10.42 -16.17 7.89
C ILE A 72 9.38 -17.04 8.60
N TYR A 73 9.24 -18.27 8.14
CA TYR A 73 8.44 -19.31 8.75
C TYR A 73 9.33 -20.14 9.67
N TYR A 74 9.04 -20.09 10.98
CA TYR A 74 9.68 -20.90 11.99
C TYR A 74 8.69 -21.92 12.55
N PRO A 75 8.78 -23.21 12.19
CA PRO A 75 7.92 -24.23 12.79
C PRO A 75 8.26 -24.38 14.27
N LEU A 76 7.26 -24.27 15.13
CA LEU A 76 7.42 -24.61 16.55
C LEU A 76 7.63 -26.13 16.65
N ALA A 77 8.62 -26.56 17.41
CA ALA A 77 8.91 -27.98 17.61
C ALA A 77 7.68 -28.71 18.18
N GLU A 78 7.33 -29.86 17.60
CA GLU A 78 6.35 -30.77 18.19
C GLU A 78 6.85 -31.17 19.59
N GLY A 79 6.05 -30.88 20.63
CA GLY A 79 6.36 -31.28 22.01
C GLY A 79 6.76 -30.15 22.98
N TRP A 80 6.66 -28.86 22.63
CA TRP A 80 6.87 -27.78 23.61
C TRP A 80 5.89 -27.82 24.81
N GLN A 81 4.79 -28.57 24.67
CA GLN A 81 3.77 -28.77 25.71
C GLN A 81 3.84 -30.16 26.38
N SER A 82 4.90 -30.94 26.15
CA SER A 82 5.11 -32.24 26.82
C SER A 82 5.78 -32.10 28.18
#